data_AF-A0A5J4PUJ8-F1
#
_entry.id   AF-A0A5J4PUJ8-F1
#
_cell.length_a   1.000
_cell.length_b   1.000
_cell.length_c   1.000
_cell.angle_alpha   90.00
_cell.angle_beta   90.00
_cell.angle_gamma   90.00
#
_symmetry.space_group_name_H-M   'P 1'
#
loop_
_entity.id
_entity.type
_entity.pdbx_description
1 polymer ?
#
loop_
_entity_poly.entity_id
_entity_poly.type
_entity_poly.pdbx_seq_one_letter_code
_entity_poly.pdbx_strand_id
1 'polypeptide(L)'
;MSYDDENIPFDRCVKVLGWNSSRFDIALLWDAFDCGLWTMGAPIGGLNNTKSITVTHKKSNMKLQFIDAENLFGPMTLKACVKDYGDKTEHKDVFPYELINSKNWYEVLMKTDPFEYEDFKSQLKGGYSITKDEYDQYLIDFKRFTN
;
A
#
# COMPACT_ATOMS: atom_id res chain seq x y z
N MET A 1 -3.86 5.57 26.17
CA MET A 1 -4.48 4.24 26.09
C MET A 1 -3.58 3.24 26.81
N SER A 2 -4.03 2.71 27.93
CA SER A 2 -3.55 1.45 28.50
C SER A 2 -4.62 0.41 28.22
N TYR A 3 -4.25 -0.77 27.73
CA TYR A 3 -5.18 -1.89 27.66
C TYR A 3 -5.34 -2.48 29.07
N ASP A 4 -6.51 -3.07 29.34
CA ASP A 4 -6.85 -3.60 30.67
C ASP A 4 -6.06 -4.87 31.07
N ASP A 5 -5.34 -5.49 30.12
CA ASP A 5 -4.56 -6.71 30.36
C ASP A 5 -3.05 -6.45 30.27
N GLU A 6 -2.40 -6.47 31.42
CA GLU A 6 -0.94 -6.30 31.58
C GLU A 6 -0.13 -7.53 31.09
N ASN A 7 -0.77 -8.66 30.77
CA ASN A 7 -0.11 -9.89 30.31
C ASN A 7 0.04 -9.99 28.79
N ILE A 8 -0.47 -9.02 28.01
CA ILE A 8 -0.31 -9.05 26.55
C ILE A 8 1.19 -8.88 26.25
N PRO A 9 1.88 -9.89 25.66
CA PRO A 9 3.30 -9.78 25.41
C PRO A 9 3.53 -8.72 24.33
N PHE A 10 4.07 -7.59 24.77
CA PHE A 10 4.37 -6.42 23.94
C PHE A 10 5.51 -6.63 22.94
N ASP A 11 6.18 -7.78 22.98
CA ASP A 11 7.24 -8.15 22.03
C ASP A 11 6.69 -8.87 20.79
N ARG A 12 5.57 -8.39 20.24
CA ARG A 12 5.09 -8.82 18.93
C ARG A 12 5.55 -7.85 17.85
N CYS A 13 6.22 -8.41 16.85
CA CYS A 13 6.55 -7.71 15.62
C CYS A 13 5.49 -8.03 14.56
N VAL A 14 4.70 -7.02 14.18
CA VAL A 14 3.73 -7.13 13.09
C VAL A 14 4.47 -6.86 11.78
N LYS A 15 4.42 -7.82 10.86
CA LYS A 15 5.02 -7.68 9.54
C LYS A 15 4.01 -7.05 8.59
N VAL A 16 4.43 -5.98 7.91
CA VAL A 16 3.65 -5.28 6.90
C VAL A 16 4.36 -5.47 5.57
N LEU A 17 3.71 -6.16 4.64
CA LEU A 17 4.22 -6.36 3.29
C LEU A 17 3.67 -5.27 2.38
N GLY A 18 4.54 -4.57 1.67
CA GLY A 18 4.16 -3.67 0.58
C GLY A 18 4.91 -4.04 -0.69
N TRP A 19 4.41 -3.60 -1.85
CA TRP A 19 5.00 -3.92 -3.14
C TRP A 19 5.86 -2.76 -3.63
N ASN A 20 7.16 -2.98 -3.88
CA ASN A 20 8.13 -1.92 -4.20
C ASN A 20 8.27 -0.89 -3.06
N SER A 21 8.10 -1.35 -1.81
CA SER A 21 8.08 -0.50 -0.61
C SER A 21 9.37 0.27 -0.39
N SER A 22 10.50 -0.27 -0.85
CA SER A 22 11.81 0.37 -0.73
C SER A 22 11.87 1.73 -1.41
N ARG A 23 11.05 1.95 -2.44
CA ARG A 23 11.03 3.18 -3.24
C ARG A 23 9.86 4.10 -2.93
N PHE A 24 8.75 3.55 -2.48
CA PHE A 24 7.50 4.30 -2.33
C PHE A 24 7.03 4.34 -0.87
N ASP A 25 6.56 3.22 -0.35
CA ASP A 25 5.90 3.16 0.96
C ASP A 25 6.82 3.62 2.10
N ILE A 26 8.07 3.13 2.14
CA ILE A 26 9.01 3.46 3.21
C ILE A 26 9.37 4.95 3.21
N ALA A 27 9.45 5.58 2.03
CA ALA A 27 9.72 7.02 1.93
C ALA A 27 8.59 7.86 2.52
N LEU A 28 7.33 7.50 2.23
CA LEU A 28 6.15 8.18 2.80
C LEU A 28 6.00 7.92 4.29
N LEU A 29 6.28 6.69 4.72
CA LEU A 29 6.21 6.29 6.12
C LEU A 29 7.30 6.94 6.96
N TRP A 30 8.42 7.35 6.36
CA TRP A 30 9.50 8.00 7.08
C TRP A 30 9.02 9.27 7.77
N ASP A 31 8.33 10.14 7.04
CA ASP A 31 7.75 11.37 7.58
C ASP A 31 6.66 11.09 8.63
N ALA A 32 5.87 10.02 8.42
CA ALA A 32 4.81 9.64 9.36
C ALA A 32 5.37 9.08 10.69
N PHE A 33 6.50 8.39 10.65
CA PHE A 33 7.15 7.81 11.83
C PHE A 33 8.23 8.70 12.44
N ASP A 34 8.64 9.76 11.77
CA ASP A 34 9.45 10.85 12.36
C ASP A 34 8.59 11.73 13.28
N CYS A 35 8.01 11.09 14.29
CA CYS A 35 7.28 11.75 15.35
C CYS A 35 7.75 11.29 16.72
N GLY A 36 7.32 12.00 17.77
CA GLY A 36 7.74 11.73 19.15
C GLY A 36 7.44 10.31 19.65
N LEU A 37 6.58 9.53 18.97
CA LEU A 37 6.07 8.24 19.44
C LEU A 37 6.85 7.01 18.94
N TRP A 38 7.55 7.12 17.80
CA TRP A 38 8.20 5.98 17.16
C TRP A 38 9.71 6.16 17.07
N THR A 39 10.43 5.04 17.06
CA THR A 39 11.87 4.97 16.82
C THR A 39 12.11 4.12 15.59
N MET A 40 12.81 4.69 14.60
CA MET A 40 13.22 3.98 13.39
C MET A 40 14.44 3.11 13.69
N GLY A 41 14.37 1.82 13.35
CA GLY A 41 15.51 0.92 13.34
C GLY A 41 16.37 1.11 12.09
N ALA A 42 17.56 0.51 12.10
CA ALA A 42 18.42 0.49 10.92
C ALA A 42 17.73 -0.29 9.78
N PRO A 43 17.68 0.26 8.55
CA PRO A 43 17.15 -0.46 7.40
C PRO A 43 18.02 -1.67 7.08
N ILE A 44 17.39 -2.78 6.68
CA ILE A 44 18.07 -3.98 6.20
C ILE A 44 18.10 -3.93 4.68
N GLY A 45 19.28 -3.98 4.08
CA GLY A 45 19.49 -3.90 2.64
C GLY A 45 20.49 -2.80 2.27
N GLY A 46 20.51 -2.41 1.01
CA GLY A 46 21.33 -1.29 0.53
C GLY A 46 20.54 0.02 0.49
N LEU A 47 21.22 1.16 0.43
CA LEU A 47 20.60 2.49 0.36
C LEU A 47 19.58 2.61 -0.78
N ASN A 48 19.86 2.00 -1.93
CA ASN A 48 18.97 2.01 -3.11
C ASN A 48 18.04 0.79 -3.19
N ASN A 49 18.10 -0.10 -2.20
CA ASN A 49 17.36 -1.35 -2.18
C ASN A 49 17.09 -1.83 -0.74
N THR A 50 16.33 -1.02 0.01
CA THR A 50 15.97 -1.32 1.40
C THR A 50 14.93 -2.44 1.42
N LYS A 51 15.33 -3.63 1.86
CA LYS A 51 14.45 -4.81 1.89
C LYS A 51 13.43 -4.75 3.02
N SER A 52 13.83 -4.19 4.16
CA SER A 52 12.91 -3.97 5.27
C SER A 52 13.38 -2.89 6.22
N ILE A 53 12.45 -2.31 6.96
CA ILE A 53 12.70 -1.41 8.09
C ILE A 53 11.77 -1.78 9.25
N THR A 54 12.30 -1.75 10.47
CA THR A 54 11.51 -1.98 11.67
C THR A 54 11.35 -0.67 12.41
N VAL A 55 10.12 -0.32 12.76
CA VAL A 55 9.80 0.83 13.61
C VAL A 55 9.26 0.33 14.94
N THR A 56 9.69 0.96 16.03
CA THR A 56 9.33 0.54 17.39
C THR A 56 8.61 1.68 18.10
N HIS A 57 7.43 1.41 18.64
CA HIS A 57 6.71 2.38 19.45
C HIS A 57 7.39 2.54 20.82
N LYS A 58 7.76 3.77 21.18
CA LYS A 58 8.63 4.04 22.36
C LYS A 58 8.03 3.62 23.70
N LYS A 59 6.70 3.72 23.85
CA LYS A 59 6.03 3.42 25.13
C LYS A 59 5.68 1.94 25.28
N SER A 60 5.15 1.34 24.22
CA SER A 60 4.65 -0.03 24.27
C SER A 60 5.64 -1.07 23.76
N ASN A 61 6.78 -0.66 23.19
CA ASN A 61 7.74 -1.57 22.52
C ASN A 61 7.15 -2.40 21.37
N MET A 62 5.95 -2.08 20.91
CA MET A 62 5.34 -2.71 19.74
C MET A 62 6.19 -2.43 18.50
N LYS A 63 6.42 -3.46 17.68
CA LYS A 63 7.24 -3.37 16.48
C LYS A 63 6.38 -3.54 15.23
N LEU A 64 6.56 -2.65 14.26
CA LEU A 64 6.06 -2.85 12.89
C LEU A 64 7.29 -3.05 11.98
N GLN A 65 7.33 -4.15 11.24
CA GLN A 65 8.38 -4.41 10.26
C GLN A 65 7.80 -4.30 8.85
N PHE A 66 8.17 -3.23 8.16
CA PHE A 66 7.82 -3.02 6.76
C PHE A 66 8.79 -3.78 5.88
N ILE A 67 8.28 -4.63 5.00
CA ILE A 67 9.05 -5.52 4.13
C ILE A 67 8.64 -5.22 2.69
N ASP A 68 9.63 -5.05 1.82
CA ASP A 68 9.43 -4.93 0.38
C ASP A 68 9.24 -6.33 -0.23
N ALA A 69 8.01 -6.62 -0.64
CA ALA A 69 7.61 -7.89 -1.24
C ALA A 69 8.27 -8.10 -2.62
N GLU A 70 8.50 -7.05 -3.41
CA GLU A 70 9.17 -7.20 -4.72
C GLU A 70 10.60 -7.71 -4.52
N ASN A 71 11.29 -7.17 -3.51
CA ASN A 71 12.61 -7.66 -3.12
C ASN A 71 12.62 -9.09 -2.54
N LEU A 72 11.51 -9.53 -1.95
CA LEU A 72 11.37 -10.87 -1.39
C LEU A 72 11.12 -11.93 -2.47
N PHE A 73 10.24 -11.64 -3.44
CA PHE A 73 9.86 -12.55 -4.50
C PHE A 73 10.78 -12.49 -5.73
N GLY A 74 11.58 -11.43 -5.85
CA GLY A 74 12.47 -11.19 -6.99
C GLY A 74 11.84 -10.26 -8.05
N PRO A 75 12.55 -9.97 -9.15
CA PRO A 75 12.12 -9.01 -10.16
C PRO A 75 10.91 -9.53 -10.95
N MET A 76 9.71 -9.26 -10.42
CA MET A 76 8.44 -9.61 -11.05
C MET A 76 7.42 -8.48 -10.86
N THR A 77 6.38 -8.47 -11.69
CA THR A 77 5.28 -7.51 -11.53
C THR A 77 4.32 -8.00 -10.45
N LEU A 78 3.61 -7.08 -9.78
CA LEU A 78 2.54 -7.44 -8.84
C LEU A 78 1.52 -8.41 -9.46
N LYS A 79 1.19 -8.23 -10.75
CA LYS A 79 0.28 -9.10 -11.49
C LYS A 79 0.84 -10.54 -11.61
N ALA A 80 2.12 -10.68 -11.95
CA ALA A 80 2.77 -12.00 -12.02
C ALA A 80 2.84 -12.66 -10.64
N CYS A 81 3.12 -11.90 -9.58
CA CYS A 81 3.11 -12.43 -8.22
C CYS A 81 1.74 -12.95 -7.80
N VAL A 82 0.66 -12.21 -8.08
CA VAL A 82 -0.71 -12.66 -7.79
C VAL A 82 -1.06 -13.92 -8.59
N LYS A 83 -0.61 -14.01 -9.84
CA LYS A 83 -0.78 -15.21 -10.66
C LYS A 83 -0.09 -16.45 -10.08
N ASP A 84 1.16 -16.29 -9.64
CA ASP A 84 1.99 -17.42 -9.22
C ASP A 84 1.71 -17.86 -7.78
N TYR A 85 1.35 -16.91 -6.89
CA TYR A 85 1.21 -17.15 -5.43
C TYR A 85 -0.17 -16.81 -4.86
N GLY A 86 -1.03 -16.12 -5.60
CA GLY A 86 -2.38 -15.79 -5.16
C GLY A 86 -3.36 -16.93 -5.37
N ASP A 87 -4.53 -16.82 -4.74
CA ASP A 87 -5.66 -17.64 -5.13
C ASP A 87 -6.04 -17.25 -6.57
N LYS A 88 -6.22 -18.25 -7.44
CA LYS A 88 -6.28 -18.17 -8.92
C LYS A 88 -7.30 -17.19 -9.52
N THR A 89 -7.99 -16.42 -8.69
CA THR A 89 -8.80 -15.26 -9.02
C THR A 89 -7.88 -14.04 -9.22
N GLU A 90 -7.15 -14.02 -10.34
CA GLU A 90 -6.34 -12.85 -10.72
C GLU A 90 -7.23 -11.63 -10.99
N HIS A 91 -7.33 -10.71 -10.02
CA HIS A 91 -8.02 -9.43 -10.19
C HIS A 91 -7.13 -8.29 -9.69
N LYS A 92 -6.36 -7.70 -10.61
CA LYS A 92 -5.72 -6.41 -10.35
C LYS A 92 -6.64 -5.34 -10.92
N ASP A 93 -7.30 -4.62 -10.03
CA ASP A 93 -8.15 -3.50 -10.41
C ASP A 93 -7.32 -2.28 -10.81
N VAL A 94 -7.98 -1.38 -11.53
CA VAL A 94 -7.42 -0.10 -11.97
C VAL A 94 -8.05 1.00 -11.13
N PHE A 95 -7.24 1.94 -10.67
CA PHE A 95 -7.68 3.05 -9.84
C PHE A 95 -7.19 4.40 -10.41
N PRO A 96 -8.00 5.47 -10.36
CA PRO A 96 -7.59 6.80 -10.78
C PRO A 96 -6.32 7.30 -10.06
N TYR A 97 -5.40 7.93 -10.79
CA TYR A 97 -4.11 8.34 -10.24
C TYR A 97 -4.20 9.56 -9.30
N GLU A 98 -4.93 10.59 -9.72
CA GLU A 98 -4.91 11.92 -9.09
C GLU A 98 -6.25 12.32 -8.48
N LEU A 99 -7.27 11.48 -8.64
CA LEU A 99 -8.63 11.78 -8.19
C LEU A 99 -8.72 11.90 -6.66
N ILE A 100 -7.92 11.11 -5.93
CA ILE A 100 -7.87 11.12 -4.46
C ILE A 100 -6.71 11.96 -3.95
N ASN A 101 -7.01 12.84 -3.01
CA ASN A 101 -6.04 13.62 -2.27
C ASN A 101 -6.46 13.77 -0.80
N SER A 102 -5.61 14.44 -0.01
CA SER A 102 -5.80 14.62 1.43
C SER A 102 -7.08 15.39 1.81
N LYS A 103 -7.74 16.08 0.87
CA LYS A 103 -8.95 16.87 1.11
C LYS A 103 -10.23 16.13 0.76
N ASN A 104 -10.20 15.21 -0.21
CA ASN A 104 -11.40 14.56 -0.75
C ASN A 104 -11.45 13.04 -0.56
N TRP A 105 -10.43 12.44 0.08
CA TRP A 105 -10.30 10.98 0.19
C TRP A 105 -11.56 10.29 0.73
N TYR A 106 -12.19 10.84 1.76
CA TYR A 106 -13.36 10.22 2.38
C TYR A 106 -14.54 10.18 1.39
N GLU A 107 -14.83 11.29 0.73
CA GLU A 107 -15.93 11.38 -0.24
C GLU A 107 -15.70 10.45 -1.43
N VAL A 108 -14.48 10.42 -1.98
CA VAL A 108 -14.15 9.62 -3.16
C VAL A 108 -14.15 8.12 -2.84
N LEU A 109 -13.60 7.70 -1.69
CA LEU A 109 -13.59 6.29 -1.28
C LEU A 109 -14.96 5.76 -0.88
N MET A 110 -15.88 6.63 -0.46
CA MET A 110 -17.26 6.26 -0.09
C MET A 110 -18.24 6.27 -1.27
N LYS A 111 -17.78 6.62 -2.49
CA LYS A 111 -18.64 6.58 -3.68
C LYS A 111 -19.11 5.15 -3.96
N THR A 112 -20.37 5.05 -4.35
CA THR A 112 -21.02 3.80 -4.78
C THR A 112 -21.28 3.75 -6.29
N ASP A 113 -20.97 4.84 -7.00
CA ASP A 113 -20.98 4.92 -8.45
C ASP A 113 -19.56 4.73 -9.01
N PRO A 114 -19.42 4.15 -10.23
CA PRO A 114 -18.12 4.00 -10.87
C PRO A 114 -17.50 5.36 -11.21
N PHE A 115 -16.18 5.41 -11.29
CA PHE A 115 -15.43 6.55 -11.80
C PHE A 115 -15.64 6.70 -13.30
N GLU A 116 -15.64 7.94 -13.76
CA GLU A 116 -15.76 8.26 -15.18
C GLU A 116 -14.43 7.96 -15.90
N TYR A 117 -14.47 7.71 -17.20
CA TYR A 117 -13.26 7.43 -17.99
C TYR A 117 -12.21 8.54 -17.88
N GLU A 118 -12.65 9.81 -17.85
CA GLU A 118 -11.76 10.95 -17.72
C GLU A 118 -11.08 11.05 -16.34
N ASP A 119 -11.64 10.43 -15.30
CA ASP A 119 -11.03 10.41 -13.96
C ASP A 119 -9.69 9.65 -13.96
N PHE A 120 -9.48 8.74 -14.92
CA PHE A 120 -8.24 7.97 -15.04
C PHE A 120 -7.12 8.72 -15.76
N LYS A 121 -7.40 9.91 -16.30
CA LYS A 121 -6.40 10.74 -16.98
C LYS A 121 -5.41 11.30 -15.98
N SER A 122 -4.14 10.92 -16.12
CA SER A 122 -3.07 11.39 -15.27
C SER A 122 -2.30 12.56 -15.89
N GLN A 123 -2.36 13.72 -15.24
CA GLN A 123 -1.50 14.87 -15.53
C GLN A 123 -0.03 14.56 -15.21
N LEU A 124 0.23 13.79 -14.14
CA LEU A 124 1.59 13.36 -13.75
C LEU A 124 2.27 12.50 -14.81
N LYS A 125 1.49 11.76 -15.61
CA LYS A 125 1.98 10.92 -16.71
C LYS A 125 1.76 11.56 -18.08
N GLY A 126 1.78 12.89 -18.17
CA GLY A 126 1.70 13.60 -19.45
C GLY A 126 0.35 13.45 -20.16
N GLY A 127 -0.73 13.31 -19.40
CA GLY A 127 -2.08 13.10 -19.92
C GLY A 127 -2.40 11.65 -20.28
N TYR A 128 -1.56 10.68 -19.89
CA TYR A 128 -1.87 9.26 -20.04
C TYR A 128 -3.21 8.94 -19.39
N SER A 129 -4.08 8.28 -20.14
CA SER A 129 -5.28 7.62 -19.62
C SER A 129 -5.21 6.14 -19.94
N ILE A 130 -5.99 5.35 -19.21
CA ILE A 130 -6.13 3.92 -19.46
C ILE A 130 -6.78 3.69 -20.82
N THR A 131 -6.55 2.53 -21.41
CA THR A 131 -7.21 2.14 -22.65
C THR A 131 -8.71 1.93 -22.44
N LYS A 132 -9.48 1.94 -23.52
CA LYS A 132 -10.91 1.68 -23.45
C LYS A 132 -11.21 0.26 -22.93
N ASP A 133 -10.42 -0.72 -23.35
CA ASP A 133 -10.56 -2.10 -22.86
C ASP A 133 -10.27 -2.22 -21.35
N GLU A 134 -9.27 -1.48 -20.84
CA GLU A 134 -8.99 -1.41 -19.40
C GLU A 134 -10.14 -0.74 -18.62
N TYR A 135 -10.79 0.28 -19.19
CA TYR A 135 -11.94 0.93 -18.58
C TYR A 135 -13.18 0.03 -18.59
N ASP A 136 -13.45 -0.66 -19.70
CA ASP A 136 -14.56 -1.61 -19.78
C ASP A 136 -14.36 -2.76 -18.79
N GLN A 137 -13.11 -3.21 -18.60
CA GLN A 137 -12.76 -4.19 -17.56
C GLN A 137 -12.99 -3.63 -16.15
N TYR A 138 -12.60 -2.38 -15.88
CA TYR A 138 -12.89 -1.70 -14.62
C TYR A 138 -14.39 -1.67 -14.31
N LEU A 139 -15.26 -1.39 -15.30
CA LEU A 139 -16.71 -1.38 -15.11
C LEU A 139 -17.28 -2.79 -14.80
N ILE A 140 -16.64 -3.85 -15.30
CA ILE A 140 -17.00 -5.22 -14.97
C ILE A 140 -16.58 -5.53 -13.53
N ASP A 141 -15.37 -5.16 -13.14
CA ASP A 141 -14.83 -5.44 -11.81
C ASP A 141 -15.55 -4.64 -10.71
N PHE A 142 -15.91 -3.38 -10.99
CA PHE A 142 -16.73 -2.53 -10.10
C PHE A 142 -18.05 -3.20 -9.68
N LYS A 143 -18.68 -3.96 -10.59
CA LYS A 143 -19.95 -4.67 -10.29
C LYS A 143 -19.76 -5.93 -9.45
N ARG A 144 -18.54 -6.48 -9.38
CA ARG A 144 -18.25 -7.71 -8.65
C ARG A 144 -18.15 -7.47 -7.15
N PHE A 145 -17.62 -6.32 -6.76
CA PHE A 145 -17.43 -5.95 -5.37
C PHE A 145 -18.56 -5.02 -4.95
N THR A 146 -19.56 -5.58 -4.26
CA THR A 146 -20.60 -4.79 -3.59
C THR A 146 -20.07 -4.35 -2.22
N ASN A 147 -20.19 -3.05 -1.93
CA ASN A 147 -19.92 -2.49 -0.60
C ASN A 147 -20.95 -2.98 0.43
#